data_AF-A0A8B6EYI8-F1
#
_entry.id   AF-A0A8B6EYI8-F1
#
_cell.length_a   1.000
_cell.length_b   1.000
_cell.length_c   1.000
_cell.angle_alpha   90.00
_cell.angle_beta   90.00
_cell.angle_gamma   90.00
#
_symmetry.space_group_name_H-M   'P 1'
#
loop_
_entity.id
_entity.type
_entity.pdbx_description
1 polymer ?
#
loop_
_entity_poly.entity_id
_entity_poly.type
_entity_poly.pdbx_seq_one_letter_code
_entity_poly.pdbx_strand_id
1 'polypeptide(L)' 'MTHASVPESERAELGISDQLIRLSVGIEDEEDILEDLKQALKAASVVIKTYLFVE' A
#
# COMPACT_ATOMS: atom_id res chain seq x y z
N MET A 1 -2.59 -7.59 -10.44
CA MET A 1 -1.63 -8.00 -9.38
C MET A 1 -1.54 -9.52 -9.30
N THR A 2 -0.49 -10.07 -8.68
CA THR A 2 -0.14 -11.52 -8.76
C THR A 2 -1.20 -12.48 -8.21
N HIS A 3 -2.11 -12.01 -7.36
CA HIS A 3 -3.15 -12.85 -6.72
C HIS A 3 -4.57 -12.48 -7.15
N ALA A 4 -4.73 -11.69 -8.23
CA ALA A 4 -6.05 -11.24 -8.68
C ALA A 4 -6.98 -12.39 -9.12
N SER A 5 -6.42 -13.49 -9.60
CA SER A 5 -7.17 -14.68 -10.02
C SER A 5 -7.49 -15.65 -8.88
N VAL A 6 -6.96 -15.43 -7.67
CA VAL A 6 -7.23 -16.27 -6.50
C VAL A 6 -8.57 -15.82 -5.88
N PRO A 7 -9.52 -16.75 -5.64
CA PRO A 7 -10.79 -16.43 -4.98
C PRO A 7 -10.60 -15.70 -3.65
N GLU A 8 -11.54 -14.83 -3.30
CA GLU A 8 -11.46 -14.01 -2.09
C GLU A 8 -11.30 -14.85 -0.81
N SER A 9 -12.02 -15.96 -0.70
CA SER A 9 -11.93 -16.89 0.44
C SER A 9 -10.53 -17.46 0.62
N GLU A 10 -9.90 -17.89 -0.48
CA GLU A 10 -8.52 -18.42 -0.45
C GLU A 10 -7.51 -17.31 -0.13
N ARG A 11 -7.72 -16.09 -0.66
CA ARG A 11 -6.88 -14.93 -0.29
C ARG A 11 -6.98 -14.61 1.20
N ALA A 12 -8.18 -14.65 1.76
CA ALA A 12 -8.42 -14.38 3.18
C ALA A 12 -7.73 -15.43 4.07
N GLU A 13 -7.81 -16.72 3.72
CA GLU A 13 -7.11 -17.81 4.42
C GLU A 13 -5.58 -17.63 4.40
N LEU A 14 -5.03 -17.10 3.30
CA LEU A 14 -3.61 -16.81 3.15
C LEU A 14 -3.17 -15.46 3.77
N GLY A 15 -4.10 -14.70 4.36
CA GLY A 15 -3.80 -13.37 4.92
C GLY A 15 -3.54 -12.28 3.87
N ILE A 16 -3.93 -12.50 2.61
CA ILE A 16 -3.81 -11.54 1.51
C ILE A 16 -5.02 -10.61 1.56
N SER A 17 -4.91 -9.54 2.36
CA SER A 17 -5.96 -8.52 2.47
C SER A 17 -5.91 -7.52 1.30
N ASP A 18 -7.01 -6.80 1.08
CA ASP A 18 -7.09 -5.74 0.08
C ASP A 18 -6.16 -4.54 0.40
N GLN A 19 -5.68 -4.46 1.64
CA GLN A 19 -4.74 -3.43 2.10
C GLN A 19 -3.27 -3.91 2.03
N LEU A 20 -3.01 -5.15 1.62
CA LEU A 20 -1.66 -5.70 1.53
C LEU A 20 -0.90 -5.10 0.34
N ILE A 21 0.14 -4.34 0.63
CA ILE A 21 1.09 -3.82 -0.38
C ILE A 21 2.37 -4.66 -0.32
N ARG A 22 2.81 -5.17 -1.47
CA ARG A 22 4.08 -5.90 -1.61
C ARG A 22 5.09 -5.02 -2.33
N LEU A 23 6.21 -4.73 -1.69
CA LEU A 23 7.32 -3.97 -2.27
C LEU A 23 8.42 -4.93 -2.74
N SER A 24 8.97 -4.67 -3.93
CA SER A 24 10.20 -5.31 -4.42
C SER A 24 11.26 -4.22 -4.48
N VAL A 25 12.06 -4.11 -3.41
CA VAL A 25 13.07 -3.05 -3.29
C VAL A 25 14.25 -3.38 -4.22
N GLY A 26 14.67 -2.41 -5.02
CA GLY A 26 15.80 -2.55 -5.94
C GLY A 26 17.14 -2.24 -5.27
N ILE A 27 18.09 -1.74 -6.07
CA ILE A 27 19.45 -1.38 -5.65
C ILE A 27 19.72 0.13 -5.77
N GLU A 28 18.65 0.92 -5.79
CA GLU A 28 18.71 2.38 -5.82
C GLU A 28 19.29 2.95 -4.52
N ASP A 29 19.58 4.25 -4.51
CA ASP A 29 20.03 4.96 -3.31
C ASP A 29 18.98 4.87 -2.19
N GLU A 30 19.43 4.59 -0.97
CA GLU A 30 18.54 4.37 0.17
C GLU A 30 17.71 5.61 0.52
N GLU A 31 18.29 6.80 0.33
CA GLU A 31 17.63 8.07 0.63
C GLU A 31 16.45 8.31 -0.33
N ASP A 32 16.63 8.02 -1.62
CA ASP A 32 15.58 8.16 -2.64
C ASP A 32 14.40 7.23 -2.34
N ILE A 33 14.67 5.97 -1.99
CA ILE A 33 13.64 4.99 -1.61
C ILE A 33 12.87 5.48 -0.37
N LEU A 34 13.58 5.98 0.65
CA LEU A 34 12.95 6.48 1.87
C LEU A 34 12.11 7.73 1.62
N GLU A 35 12.60 8.67 0.80
CA GLU A 35 11.85 9.88 0.44
C GLU A 35 10.58 9.55 -0.35
N ASP A 36 10.67 8.63 -1.31
CA ASP A 36 9.52 8.22 -2.12
C ASP A 36 8.42 7.56 -1.27
N LEU A 37 8.81 6.62 -0.39
CA LEU A 37 7.87 6.00 0.55
C LEU A 37 7.26 7.02 1.52
N LYS A 38 8.06 7.96 2.05
CA LYS A 38 7.56 9.01 2.95
C LYS A 38 6.53 9.89 2.26
N GLN A 39 6.78 10.36 1.03
CA GLN A 39 5.81 11.20 0.32
C GLN A 39 4.52 10.43 -0.01
N ALA A 40 4.63 9.16 -0.42
CA ALA A 40 3.48 8.34 -0.79
C ALA A 40 2.58 8.07 0.44
N LEU A 41 3.17 7.71 1.57
CA LEU A 41 2.43 7.50 2.83
C LEU A 41 1.82 8.80 3.37
N LYS A 42 2.51 9.94 3.21
CA LYS A 42 1.94 11.25 3.56
C LYS A 42 0.74 11.59 2.67
N ALA A 43 0.82 11.36 1.35
CA ALA A 43 -0.31 11.58 0.45
C ALA A 43 -1.51 10.68 0.81
N ALA A 44 -1.26 9.38 1.03
CA ALA A 44 -2.31 8.43 1.42
C ALA A 44 -2.98 8.82 2.75
N SER A 45 -2.22 9.28 3.75
CA SER A 45 -2.78 9.72 5.04
C SER A 45 -3.49 11.06 4.99
N VAL A 46 -3.08 12.00 4.12
CA VAL A 46 -3.80 13.26 3.90
C VAL A 46 -5.16 13.02 3.26
N VAL A 47 -5.26 12.06 2.33
CA VAL A 47 -6.55 11.65 1.76
C VAL A 47 -7.52 11.20 2.87
N ILE A 48 -7.07 10.43 3.86
CA ILE A 48 -7.90 10.00 5.00
C ILE A 48 -8.42 11.20 5.80
N LYS A 49 -7.61 12.25 6.02
CA LYS A 49 -8.07 13.47 6.69
C LYS A 49 -9.12 14.22 5.87
N THR A 50 -8.95 14.35 4.55
CA THR A 50 -9.92 15.04 3.70
C THR A 50 -11.30 14.38 3.72
N TYR A 51 -11.36 13.03 3.80
CA TYR A 51 -12.63 12.30 3.96
C TYR A 51 -13.22 12.37 5.38
N LEU A 52 -12.43 12.75 6.40
CA LEU A 52 -12.90 12.88 7.79
C LEU A 52 -13.43 14.28 8.15
N PHE A 53 -13.34 15.27 7.24
CA PHE A 53 -13.83 16.64 7.43
C PHE A 53 -15.02 16.99 6.51
N VAL A 54 -15.68 15.97 5.95
CA VAL A 54 -16.99 16.13 5.28
C VAL A 54 -18.10 15.70 6.24
N GLU A 55 -18.18 16.38 7.38
CA GLU A 55 -19.40 16.57 8.18
C GLU A 55 -19.46 18.04 8.64
#